data_AF-H9UDN9-F1
#
_entry.id   AF-H9UDN9-F1
#
_cell.length_a   1.000
_cell.length_b   1.000
_cell.length_c   1.000
_cell.angle_alpha   90.00
_cell.angle_beta   90.00
_cell.angle_gamma   90.00
#
_symmetry.space_group_name_H-M   'P 1'
#
loop_
_entity.id
_entity.type
_entity.pdbx_description
1 polymer ?
#
loop_
_entity_poly.entity_id
_entity_poly.type
_entity_poly.pdbx_seq_one_letter_code
_entity_poly.pdbx_strand_id
1 'polypeptide(L)'
;MRTKRTQGIICLLIVLAITVVFSVLSFAQGIELFVKKLTTTLPEYLFKSIGTKTFSVQYVKLFEDDESKGYILKAWVFQPLSTQQANTSFKIRAVSFDGKKEYTEEIAGIRDKNYIRLPLILVILPAKYTLYVNSQVVEQPKPTTGGEISVPIYGDKESANIKILVRTQAGYRVISEGEEVSKDDIVLLQVIAGTFPTGGYQIELNEPDIVYPVGKNPGKITVTGTFYKPGPGDMVTQAFTTPTKTIELGKFPSGMYEVIVDIKNLGEFRAVFSVK
;
A
#
# COMPACT_ATOMS: atom_id res chain seq x y z
N MET A 1 5.82 59.59 42.41
CA MET A 1 5.27 58.23 42.60
C MET A 1 4.33 57.71 41.49
N ARG A 2 4.10 58.45 40.38
CA ARG A 2 3.18 58.02 39.29
C ARG A 2 3.83 57.22 38.15
N THR A 3 5.15 57.26 38.00
CA THR A 3 5.91 56.71 36.86
C THR A 3 6.12 55.19 36.90
N LYS A 4 6.20 54.58 38.10
CA LYS A 4 6.38 53.12 38.22
C LYS A 4 5.12 52.32 37.84
N ARG A 5 3.93 52.92 38.03
CA ARG A 5 2.64 52.24 37.80
C ARG A 5 2.28 52.16 36.31
N THR A 6 2.64 53.20 35.54
CA THR A 6 2.46 53.22 34.08
C THR A 6 3.44 52.31 33.35
N GLN A 7 4.69 52.21 33.80
CA GLN A 7 5.66 51.24 33.25
C GLN A 7 5.22 49.78 33.45
N GLY A 8 4.65 49.44 34.61
CA GLY A 8 4.13 48.09 34.87
C GLY A 8 2.99 47.69 33.95
N ILE A 9 2.07 48.62 33.65
CA ILE A 9 0.93 48.38 32.75
C ILE A 9 1.40 48.21 31.29
N ILE A 10 2.37 49.01 30.85
CA ILE A 10 2.93 48.90 29.49
C ILE A 10 3.66 47.55 29.33
N CYS A 11 4.45 47.12 30.32
CA CYS A 11 5.09 45.80 30.30
C CYS A 11 4.06 44.66 30.25
N LEU A 12 2.99 44.76 31.05
CA LEU A 12 1.93 43.75 31.07
C LEU A 12 1.22 43.63 29.71
N LEU A 13 0.94 44.77 29.05
CA LEU A 13 0.32 44.81 27.72
C LEU A 13 1.24 44.24 26.64
N ILE A 14 2.55 44.47 26.74
CA ILE A 14 3.53 43.91 25.80
C ILE A 14 3.63 42.38 26.00
N VAL A 15 3.70 41.90 27.23
CA VAL A 15 3.72 40.46 27.52
C VAL A 15 2.43 39.77 27.08
N LEU A 16 1.28 40.42 27.26
CA LEU A 16 -0.02 39.93 26.78
C LEU A 16 -0.08 39.91 25.25
N ALA A 17 0.42 40.94 24.57
CA ALA A 17 0.48 40.97 23.11
C ALA A 17 1.41 39.88 22.57
N ILE A 18 2.56 39.65 23.19
CA ILE A 18 3.50 38.59 22.79
C ILE A 18 2.90 37.20 23.01
N THR A 19 2.22 36.97 24.13
CA THR A 19 1.56 35.68 24.42
C THR A 19 0.38 35.41 23.49
N VAL A 20 -0.41 36.43 23.14
CA VAL A 20 -1.46 36.31 22.13
C VAL A 20 -0.84 35.96 20.78
N VAL A 21 0.18 36.69 20.31
CA VAL A 21 0.87 36.41 19.04
C VAL A 21 1.48 35.01 19.01
N PHE A 22 2.10 34.54 20.10
CA PHE A 22 2.64 33.17 20.19
C PHE A 22 1.55 32.09 20.21
N SER A 23 0.39 32.37 20.83
CA SER A 23 -0.74 31.44 20.82
C SER A 23 -1.37 31.30 19.43
N VAL A 24 -1.32 32.35 18.58
CA VAL A 24 -1.76 32.27 17.18
C VAL A 24 -0.71 31.67 16.24
N LEU A 25 0.53 31.44 16.70
CA LEU A 25 1.58 30.77 15.91
C LEU A 25 1.68 29.27 16.22
N SER A 26 0.96 28.77 17.22
CA SER A 26 0.91 27.34 17.56
C SER A 26 -0.15 26.57 16.75
N PHE A 27 -0.63 27.15 15.64
CA PHE A 27 -1.52 26.45 14.71
C PHE A 27 -0.72 25.40 13.92
N ALA A 28 -0.90 24.14 14.35
CA ALA A 28 -0.80 22.93 13.56
C ALA A 28 0.21 22.98 12.40
N GLN A 29 1.47 22.63 12.67
CA GLN A 29 2.32 22.05 11.64
C GLN A 29 1.75 20.67 11.26
N GLY A 30 0.61 20.68 10.57
CA GLY A 30 0.14 19.50 9.88
C GLY A 30 1.19 19.13 8.83
N ILE A 31 1.47 17.85 8.69
CA ILE A 31 2.33 17.35 7.62
C ILE A 31 1.74 17.81 6.29
N GLU A 32 2.38 18.77 5.63
CA GLU A 32 2.02 19.16 4.26
C GLU A 32 2.46 18.08 3.27
N LEU A 33 2.09 18.23 2.00
CA LEU A 33 2.62 17.37 0.94
C LEU A 33 4.14 17.59 0.81
N PHE A 34 4.92 16.61 1.21
CA PHE A 34 6.37 16.61 1.03
C PHE A 34 6.74 15.77 -0.19
N VAL A 35 7.50 16.35 -1.12
CA VAL A 35 7.97 15.65 -2.32
C VAL A 35 9.47 15.83 -2.50
N LYS A 36 10.19 14.72 -2.66
CA LYS A 36 11.65 14.73 -2.86
C LYS A 36 12.07 13.77 -3.96
N LYS A 37 12.82 14.27 -4.95
CA LYS A 37 13.46 13.42 -5.95
C LYS A 37 14.52 12.51 -5.31
N LEU A 38 14.48 11.24 -5.66
CA LEU A 38 15.44 10.22 -5.25
C LEU A 38 16.43 9.94 -6.38
N THR A 39 17.67 9.63 -6.02
CA THR A 39 18.75 9.25 -6.96
C THR A 39 19.05 7.76 -6.95
N THR A 40 18.40 7.00 -6.06
CA THR A 40 18.58 5.55 -5.95
C THR A 40 17.78 4.79 -7.00
N THR A 41 18.16 3.55 -7.24
CA THR A 41 17.38 2.58 -8.03
C THR A 41 16.76 1.56 -7.08
N LEU A 42 15.50 1.21 -7.34
CA LEU A 42 14.78 0.18 -6.59
C LEU A 42 14.39 -0.95 -7.53
N PRO A 43 14.43 -2.21 -7.07
CA PRO A 43 13.97 -3.34 -7.87
C PRO A 43 12.53 -3.18 -8.36
N GLU A 44 12.29 -3.47 -9.65
CA GLU A 44 10.97 -3.29 -10.28
C GLU A 44 9.86 -4.12 -9.63
N TYR A 45 10.20 -5.30 -9.08
CA TYR A 45 9.23 -6.20 -8.46
C TYR A 45 8.58 -5.63 -7.18
N LEU A 46 9.16 -4.57 -6.59
CA LEU A 46 8.58 -3.91 -5.42
C LEU A 46 7.39 -3.02 -5.79
N PHE A 47 7.33 -2.56 -7.05
CA PHE A 47 6.36 -1.56 -7.46
C PHE A 47 5.04 -2.19 -7.88
N LYS A 48 3.96 -1.71 -7.26
CA LYS A 48 2.61 -1.85 -7.79
C LYS A 48 2.43 -0.90 -8.98
N SER A 49 1.65 -1.29 -9.97
CA SER A 49 1.40 -0.48 -11.17
C SER A 49 -0.09 -0.22 -11.38
N ILE A 50 -0.41 1.02 -11.70
CA ILE A 50 -1.75 1.50 -12.02
C ILE A 50 -1.71 2.43 -13.23
N GLY A 51 -2.88 2.72 -13.80
CA GLY A 51 -3.03 3.63 -14.93
C GLY A 51 -3.67 2.95 -16.15
N THR A 52 -3.29 3.43 -17.32
CA THR A 52 -3.80 3.04 -18.64
C THR A 52 -2.65 2.57 -19.54
N LYS A 53 -2.98 2.23 -20.80
CA LYS A 53 -1.97 1.86 -21.81
C LYS A 53 -1.03 3.01 -22.18
N THR A 54 -1.44 4.26 -21.95
CA THR A 54 -0.69 5.46 -22.35
C THR A 54 -0.16 6.25 -21.16
N PHE A 55 -0.48 5.84 -19.93
CA PHE A 55 0.01 6.48 -18.72
C PHE A 55 0.06 5.47 -17.59
N SER A 56 1.18 5.36 -16.89
CA SER A 56 1.31 4.44 -15.76
C SER A 56 2.00 5.12 -14.59
N VAL A 57 1.49 4.84 -13.39
CA VAL A 57 2.12 5.18 -12.12
C VAL A 57 2.53 3.89 -11.45
N GLN A 58 3.78 3.84 -11.03
CA GLN A 58 4.37 2.73 -10.30
C GLN A 58 4.72 3.22 -8.90
N TYR A 59 4.27 2.52 -7.86
CA TYR A 59 4.46 2.96 -6.49
C TYR A 59 4.77 1.83 -5.52
N VAL A 60 5.43 2.21 -4.42
CA VAL A 60 5.69 1.42 -3.22
C VAL A 60 5.14 2.19 -2.04
N LYS A 61 4.31 1.57 -1.21
CA LYS A 61 3.89 2.14 0.07
C LYS A 61 4.98 1.87 1.10
N LEU A 62 5.43 2.92 1.77
CA LEU A 62 6.48 2.84 2.79
C LEU A 62 5.91 2.68 4.19
N PHE A 63 4.83 3.40 4.49
CA PHE A 63 4.15 3.37 5.78
C PHE A 63 2.78 4.04 5.67
N GLU A 64 1.92 3.73 6.63
CA GLU A 64 0.69 4.47 6.92
C GLU A 64 0.43 4.36 8.43
N ASP A 65 0.28 5.51 9.08
CA ASP A 65 -0.12 5.65 10.47
C ASP A 65 -1.32 6.62 10.57
N ASP A 66 -1.73 6.97 11.80
CA ASP A 66 -2.90 7.83 12.01
C ASP A 66 -2.70 9.29 11.53
N GLU A 67 -1.45 9.72 11.39
CA GLU A 67 -1.08 11.10 11.03
C GLU A 67 -0.73 11.23 9.55
N SER A 68 0.06 10.30 9.01
CA SER A 68 0.65 10.39 7.69
C SER A 68 0.86 9.05 7.01
N LYS A 69 1.12 9.13 5.70
CA LYS A 69 1.50 8.01 4.88
C LYS A 69 2.55 8.40 3.86
N GLY A 70 3.40 7.44 3.52
CA GLY A 70 4.56 7.64 2.68
C GLY A 70 4.61 6.69 1.50
N TYR A 71 5.04 7.20 0.34
CA TYR A 71 5.17 6.44 -0.89
C TYR A 71 6.49 6.75 -1.58
N ILE A 72 7.04 5.75 -2.25
CA ILE A 72 7.99 5.96 -3.34
C ILE A 72 7.26 5.72 -4.64
N LEU A 73 7.33 6.67 -5.58
CA LEU A 73 6.66 6.51 -6.86
C LEU A 73 7.50 7.00 -8.04
N LYS A 74 7.19 6.46 -9.20
CA LYS A 74 7.65 6.89 -10.52
C LYS A 74 6.48 6.74 -11.49
N ALA A 75 6.52 7.46 -12.61
CA ALA A 75 5.44 7.40 -13.58
C ALA A 75 5.97 7.61 -14.98
N TRP A 76 5.17 7.24 -15.98
CA TRP A 76 5.45 7.58 -17.37
C TRP A 76 4.15 7.87 -18.12
N VAL A 77 4.26 8.73 -19.12
CA VAL A 77 3.22 9.02 -20.10
C VAL A 77 3.77 8.77 -21.50
N PHE A 78 2.99 8.12 -22.36
CA PHE A 78 3.33 7.95 -23.77
C PHE A 78 3.14 9.29 -24.49
N GLN A 79 4.20 9.73 -25.15
CA GLN A 79 4.18 10.90 -26.02
C GLN A 79 5.11 10.65 -27.21
N PRO A 80 4.60 10.47 -28.44
CA PRO A 80 5.43 10.19 -29.60
C PRO A 80 6.36 11.36 -29.92
N LEU A 81 7.46 11.10 -30.62
CA LEU A 81 8.46 12.13 -30.99
C LEU A 81 7.92 13.19 -31.95
N SER A 82 6.85 12.87 -32.68
CA SER A 82 6.17 13.79 -33.60
C SER A 82 5.32 14.86 -32.89
N THR A 83 5.01 14.67 -31.61
CA THR A 83 4.31 15.68 -30.81
C THR A 83 5.29 16.78 -30.43
N GLN A 84 4.97 18.05 -30.73
CA GLN A 84 5.77 19.20 -30.28
C GLN A 84 6.11 19.06 -28.79
N GLN A 85 7.35 19.39 -28.42
CA GLN A 85 7.85 19.31 -27.05
C GLN A 85 7.09 20.29 -26.15
N ALA A 86 5.91 19.91 -25.68
CA ALA A 86 5.31 20.53 -24.51
C ALA A 86 6.12 20.09 -23.29
N ASN A 87 6.57 21.05 -22.48
CA ASN A 87 7.13 20.80 -21.16
C ASN A 87 6.08 20.08 -20.31
N THR A 88 6.09 18.76 -20.35
CA THR A 88 5.10 17.93 -19.65
C THR A 88 5.57 17.78 -18.22
N SER A 89 4.87 18.45 -17.31
CA SER A 89 5.00 18.26 -15.87
C SER A 89 4.05 17.18 -15.37
N PHE A 90 4.45 16.50 -14.31
CA PHE A 90 3.58 15.63 -13.52
C PHE A 90 3.10 16.41 -12.30
N LYS A 91 1.79 16.40 -12.06
CA LYS A 91 1.18 17.02 -10.88
C LYS A 91 1.02 15.98 -9.78
N ILE A 92 1.73 16.14 -8.69
CA ILE A 92 1.60 15.30 -7.48
C ILE A 92 0.64 16.01 -6.55
N ARG A 93 -0.50 15.40 -6.23
CA ARG A 93 -1.59 16.08 -5.53
C ARG A 93 -2.06 15.26 -4.33
N ALA A 94 -2.19 15.90 -3.18
CA ALA A 94 -2.84 15.32 -2.01
C ALA A 94 -4.17 16.04 -1.80
N VAL A 95 -5.27 15.31 -1.93
CA VAL A 95 -6.64 15.87 -1.83
C VAL A 95 -7.32 15.31 -0.59
N SER A 96 -7.92 16.17 0.23
CA SER A 96 -8.69 15.76 1.41
C SER A 96 -9.94 14.96 1.00
N PHE A 97 -10.44 14.11 1.90
CA PHE A 97 -11.65 13.33 1.65
C PHE A 97 -12.88 14.17 1.25
N ASP A 98 -13.02 15.38 1.80
CA ASP A 98 -14.09 16.32 1.47
C ASP A 98 -13.82 17.19 0.23
N GLY A 99 -12.66 17.01 -0.40
CA GLY A 99 -12.22 17.76 -1.59
C GLY A 99 -11.93 19.25 -1.35
N LYS A 100 -11.98 19.74 -0.10
CA LYS A 100 -11.84 21.17 0.20
C LYS A 100 -10.39 21.63 0.31
N LYS A 101 -9.46 20.72 0.63
CA LYS A 101 -8.04 21.00 0.76
C LYS A 101 -7.27 20.18 -0.27
N GLU A 102 -6.44 20.85 -1.06
CA GLU A 102 -5.55 20.24 -2.03
C GLU A 102 -4.15 20.84 -1.86
N TYR A 103 -3.16 19.98 -1.78
CA TYR A 103 -1.75 20.34 -1.90
C TYR A 103 -1.24 19.81 -3.24
N THR A 104 -0.46 20.61 -3.97
CA THR A 104 0.05 20.23 -5.29
C THR A 104 1.51 20.61 -5.44
N GLU A 105 2.30 19.69 -5.98
CA GLU A 105 3.68 19.88 -6.41
C GLU A 105 3.82 19.48 -7.89
N GLU A 106 4.49 20.30 -8.70
CA GLU A 106 4.72 20.01 -10.11
C GLU A 106 6.17 19.63 -10.38
N ILE A 107 6.37 18.48 -11.03
CA ILE A 107 7.70 17.97 -11.36
C ILE A 107 7.86 17.86 -12.86
N ALA A 108 8.90 18.49 -13.39
CA ALA A 108 9.25 18.38 -14.80
C ALA A 108 9.57 16.92 -15.18
N GLY A 109 8.88 16.42 -16.20
CA GLY A 109 9.16 15.11 -16.76
C GLY A 109 10.46 15.08 -17.55
N ILE A 110 11.10 13.91 -17.58
CA ILE A 110 12.32 13.64 -18.33
C ILE A 110 11.95 12.81 -19.56
N ARG A 111 12.33 13.29 -20.75
CA ARG A 111 12.09 12.57 -22.01
C ARG A 111 12.91 11.27 -22.06
N ASP A 112 12.24 10.18 -22.43
CA ASP A 112 12.85 8.90 -22.77
C ASP A 112 12.14 8.32 -24.00
N LYS A 113 12.74 8.47 -25.18
CA LYS A 113 12.21 8.00 -26.47
C LYS A 113 10.77 8.49 -26.74
N ASN A 114 9.79 7.59 -26.75
CA ASN A 114 8.36 7.87 -26.95
C ASN A 114 7.60 8.08 -25.62
N TYR A 115 8.32 8.31 -24.53
CA TYR A 115 7.74 8.50 -23.21
C TYR A 115 8.31 9.76 -22.56
N ILE A 116 7.53 10.35 -21.67
CA ILE A 116 8.02 11.28 -20.67
C ILE A 116 7.87 10.61 -19.31
N ARG A 117 8.94 10.60 -18.52
CA ARG A 117 9.01 9.91 -17.23
C ARG A 117 9.09 10.89 -16.08
N LEU A 118 8.32 10.62 -15.04
CA LEU A 118 8.53 11.18 -13.71
C LEU A 118 9.71 10.40 -13.09
N PRO A 119 10.81 11.07 -12.71
CA PRO A 119 11.88 10.41 -11.96
C PRO A 119 11.36 9.81 -10.65
N LEU A 120 12.12 8.91 -10.05
CA LEU A 120 11.76 8.34 -8.75
C LEU A 120 11.66 9.44 -7.69
N ILE A 121 10.55 9.50 -6.96
CA ILE A 121 10.30 10.47 -5.90
C ILE A 121 9.80 9.79 -4.63
N LEU A 122 10.15 10.36 -3.48
CA LEU A 122 9.52 10.14 -2.18
C LEU A 122 8.39 11.15 -2.02
N VAL A 123 7.23 10.67 -1.61
CA VAL A 123 6.05 11.49 -1.30
C VAL A 123 5.58 11.14 0.10
N ILE A 124 5.38 12.15 0.95
CA ILE A 124 4.74 12.00 2.26
C ILE A 124 3.56 12.97 2.32
N LEU A 125 2.42 12.50 2.79
CA LEU A 125 1.19 13.27 2.88
C LEU A 125 0.40 12.88 4.15
N PRO A 126 -0.55 13.72 4.62
CA PRO A 126 -1.39 13.34 5.75
C PRO A 126 -2.24 12.09 5.45
N ALA A 127 -2.45 11.24 6.45
CA ALA A 127 -3.06 9.91 6.29
C ALA A 127 -4.44 9.94 5.60
N LYS A 128 -5.25 10.93 5.97
CA LYS A 128 -6.64 11.10 5.48
C LYS A 128 -6.74 11.67 4.06
N TYR A 129 -5.61 11.93 3.39
CA TYR A 129 -5.59 12.50 2.05
C TYR A 129 -5.39 11.41 1.01
N THR A 130 -6.01 11.60 -0.15
CA THR A 130 -5.85 10.74 -1.31
C THR A 130 -4.73 11.28 -2.19
N LEU A 131 -3.76 10.43 -2.51
CA LEU A 131 -2.64 10.76 -3.39
C LEU A 131 -3.02 10.57 -4.86
N TYR A 132 -2.75 11.60 -5.67
CA TYR A 132 -2.90 11.59 -7.11
C TYR A 132 -1.57 11.89 -7.80
N VAL A 133 -1.35 11.24 -8.94
CA VAL A 133 -0.37 11.66 -9.94
C VAL A 133 -1.14 11.99 -11.21
N ASN A 134 -1.11 13.25 -11.62
CA ASN A 134 -2.06 13.83 -12.57
C ASN A 134 -3.50 13.48 -12.12
N SER A 135 -4.31 12.86 -12.97
CA SER A 135 -5.68 12.44 -12.65
C SER A 135 -5.79 11.04 -12.03
N GLN A 136 -4.68 10.33 -11.83
CA GLN A 136 -4.68 8.93 -11.39
C GLN A 136 -4.52 8.84 -9.86
N VAL A 137 -5.48 8.17 -9.21
CA VAL A 137 -5.41 7.81 -7.78
C VAL A 137 -4.39 6.68 -7.58
N VAL A 138 -3.46 6.84 -6.63
CA VAL A 138 -2.35 5.89 -6.38
C VAL A 138 -2.81 4.60 -5.68
N GLU A 139 -3.53 4.71 -4.57
CA GLU A 139 -4.13 3.55 -3.91
C GLU A 139 -5.55 3.35 -4.42
N GLN A 140 -5.73 2.37 -5.31
CA GLN A 140 -7.06 1.88 -5.67
C GLN A 140 -7.21 0.47 -5.11
N PRO A 141 -8.18 0.21 -4.23
CA PRO A 141 -8.53 -1.16 -3.88
C PRO A 141 -9.06 -1.84 -5.14
N LYS A 142 -8.29 -2.79 -5.65
CA LYS A 142 -8.71 -3.64 -6.75
C LYS A 142 -8.93 -5.05 -6.22
N PRO A 143 -10.02 -5.72 -6.64
CA PRO A 143 -10.11 -7.17 -6.48
C PRO A 143 -8.87 -7.79 -7.11
N THR A 144 -8.30 -8.83 -6.51
CA THR A 144 -7.21 -9.53 -7.19
C THR A 144 -7.72 -10.07 -8.53
N THR A 145 -7.23 -9.49 -9.63
CA THR A 145 -7.33 -10.12 -10.96
C THR A 145 -6.45 -11.37 -11.07
N GLY A 146 -5.70 -11.69 -9.99
CA GLY A 146 -4.73 -12.77 -9.91
C GLY A 146 -5.35 -14.10 -10.32
N GLY A 147 -4.93 -14.57 -11.49
CA GLY A 147 -5.33 -15.85 -12.05
C GLY A 147 -5.17 -16.94 -11.01
N GLU A 148 -6.17 -17.81 -10.93
CA GLU A 148 -6.11 -18.97 -10.06
C GLU A 148 -4.87 -19.79 -10.39
N ILE A 149 -3.86 -19.67 -9.53
CA ILE A 149 -2.71 -20.56 -9.60
C ILE A 149 -3.21 -21.86 -8.96
N SER A 150 -3.38 -22.89 -9.77
CA SER A 150 -3.73 -24.23 -9.29
C SER A 150 -2.55 -24.80 -8.51
N VAL A 151 -2.54 -24.51 -7.21
CA VAL A 151 -1.55 -25.00 -6.24
C VAL A 151 -2.21 -26.11 -5.42
N PRO A 152 -1.56 -27.27 -5.21
CA PRO A 152 -2.06 -28.28 -4.30
C PRO A 152 -2.36 -27.69 -2.93
N ILE A 153 -3.34 -28.25 -2.22
CA ILE A 153 -3.67 -27.80 -0.87
C ILE A 153 -2.60 -28.33 0.08
N TYR A 154 -1.87 -27.43 0.74
CA TYR A 154 -0.87 -27.78 1.74
C TYR A 154 -1.43 -27.59 3.15
N GLY A 155 -1.33 -28.62 4.00
CA GLY A 155 -1.78 -28.55 5.39
C GLY A 155 -3.14 -29.19 5.65
N ASP A 156 -3.67 -28.91 6.83
CA ASP A 156 -4.96 -29.43 7.28
C ASP A 156 -6.10 -28.89 6.41
N LYS A 157 -7.03 -29.79 6.07
CA LYS A 157 -8.24 -29.48 5.29
C LYS A 157 -9.49 -29.49 6.17
N GLU A 158 -9.39 -29.85 7.43
CA GLU A 158 -10.52 -29.93 8.35
C GLU A 158 -10.95 -28.54 8.83
N SER A 159 -9.99 -27.65 9.04
CA SER A 159 -10.22 -26.30 9.57
C SER A 159 -9.74 -25.20 8.63
N ALA A 160 -10.34 -24.02 8.77
CA ALA A 160 -9.89 -22.83 8.05
C ALA A 160 -8.49 -22.43 8.51
N ASN A 161 -7.58 -22.22 7.56
CA ASN A 161 -6.19 -21.85 7.86
C ASN A 161 -5.51 -21.16 6.67
N ILE A 162 -4.30 -20.64 6.92
CA ILE A 162 -3.43 -20.07 5.88
C ILE A 162 -2.09 -20.80 5.84
N LYS A 163 -1.46 -20.81 4.66
CA LYS A 163 -0.07 -21.22 4.46
C LYS A 163 0.68 -20.20 3.63
N ILE A 164 1.93 -19.93 4.04
CA ILE A 164 2.88 -19.20 3.21
C ILE A 164 3.71 -20.24 2.46
N LEU A 165 3.80 -20.07 1.15
CA LEU A 165 4.48 -20.99 0.24
C LEU A 165 5.59 -20.25 -0.50
N VAL A 166 6.59 -21.00 -0.96
CA VAL A 166 7.52 -20.53 -2.00
C VAL A 166 7.39 -21.38 -3.26
N ARG A 167 7.49 -20.74 -4.42
CA ARG A 167 7.62 -21.43 -5.72
C ARG A 167 9.05 -21.96 -5.85
N THR A 168 9.17 -23.26 -6.10
CA THR A 168 10.44 -23.94 -6.38
C THR A 168 10.46 -24.43 -7.82
N GLN A 169 11.60 -24.95 -8.29
CA GLN A 169 11.69 -25.57 -9.61
C GLN A 169 10.79 -26.80 -9.76
N ALA A 170 10.50 -27.50 -8.66
CA ALA A 170 9.70 -28.73 -8.64
C ALA A 170 8.22 -28.49 -8.28
N GLY A 171 7.80 -27.23 -8.07
CA GLY A 171 6.42 -26.87 -7.72
C GLY A 171 6.38 -25.87 -6.57
N TYR A 172 5.77 -26.27 -5.45
CA TYR A 172 5.56 -25.41 -4.29
C TYR A 172 5.94 -26.13 -3.01
N ARG A 173 6.37 -25.38 -2.00
CA ARG A 173 6.55 -25.89 -0.64
C ARG A 173 6.10 -24.86 0.38
N VAL A 174 5.68 -25.34 1.55
CA VAL A 174 5.36 -24.50 2.71
C VAL A 174 6.65 -23.94 3.31
N ILE A 175 6.61 -22.68 3.74
CA ILE A 175 7.65 -22.08 4.59
C ILE A 175 7.40 -22.58 6.02
N SER A 176 8.38 -23.28 6.59
CA SER A 176 8.28 -23.76 7.96
C SER A 176 8.50 -22.60 8.95
N GLU A 177 7.97 -22.73 10.16
CA GLU A 177 8.19 -21.72 11.21
C GLU A 177 9.69 -21.58 11.49
N GLY A 178 10.17 -20.33 11.53
CA GLY A 178 11.60 -20.00 11.73
C GLY A 178 12.49 -20.19 10.50
N GLU A 179 11.94 -20.64 9.36
CA GLU A 179 12.70 -20.80 8.13
C GLU A 179 12.94 -19.45 7.43
N GLU A 180 14.17 -19.25 6.94
CA GLU A 180 14.52 -18.11 6.08
C GLU A 180 14.40 -18.50 4.60
N VAL A 181 13.72 -17.68 3.80
CA VAL A 181 13.63 -17.84 2.34
C VAL A 181 14.52 -16.84 1.61
N SER A 182 14.90 -17.14 0.37
CA SER A 182 15.74 -16.25 -0.43
C SER A 182 14.95 -15.04 -0.92
N LYS A 183 15.60 -13.87 -0.99
CA LYS A 183 15.06 -12.68 -1.71
C LYS A 183 14.64 -12.96 -3.16
N ASP A 184 15.21 -13.99 -3.78
CA ASP A 184 14.94 -14.37 -5.15
C ASP A 184 13.72 -15.30 -5.30
N ASP A 185 13.24 -15.86 -4.18
CA ASP A 185 12.07 -16.74 -4.13
C ASP A 185 10.77 -15.95 -4.32
N ILE A 186 9.83 -16.56 -5.02
CA ILE A 186 8.47 -16.04 -5.16
C ILE A 186 7.64 -16.60 -4.02
N VAL A 187 7.15 -15.73 -3.15
CA VAL A 187 6.29 -16.05 -2.03
C VAL A 187 4.82 -16.03 -2.47
N LEU A 188 4.05 -17.00 -1.99
CA LEU A 188 2.61 -17.11 -2.22
C LEU A 188 1.87 -17.24 -0.89
N LEU A 189 0.63 -16.77 -0.85
CA LEU A 189 -0.32 -16.99 0.23
C LEU A 189 -1.39 -17.96 -0.25
N GLN A 190 -1.57 -19.07 0.45
CA GLN A 190 -2.68 -19.99 0.27
C GLN A 190 -3.65 -19.87 1.45
N VAL A 191 -4.92 -19.63 1.13
CA VAL A 191 -6.04 -19.60 2.07
C VAL A 191 -6.86 -20.86 1.86
N ILE A 192 -7.17 -21.56 2.94
CA ILE A 192 -7.95 -22.79 2.98
C ILE A 192 -9.15 -22.55 3.89
N ALA A 193 -10.38 -22.74 3.37
CA ALA A 193 -11.59 -22.53 4.18
C ALA A 193 -11.99 -23.74 5.04
N GLY A 194 -11.35 -24.88 4.84
CA GLY A 194 -11.77 -26.18 5.39
C GLY A 194 -12.62 -26.98 4.40
N THR A 195 -13.05 -28.17 4.80
CA THR A 195 -13.79 -29.10 3.94
C THR A 195 -15.29 -28.98 4.20
N PHE A 196 -16.06 -28.83 3.12
CA PHE A 196 -17.51 -28.68 3.15
C PHE A 196 -18.18 -29.83 2.37
N PRO A 197 -19.40 -30.23 2.75
CA PRO A 197 -20.08 -31.39 2.16
C PRO A 197 -20.58 -31.17 0.73
N THR A 198 -20.64 -29.92 0.27
CA THR A 198 -21.09 -29.55 -1.07
C THR A 198 -20.11 -28.58 -1.73
N GLY A 199 -20.24 -28.41 -3.04
CA GLY A 199 -19.66 -27.28 -3.76
C GLY A 199 -20.43 -25.97 -3.56
N GLY A 200 -20.04 -24.92 -4.29
CA GLY A 200 -20.71 -23.62 -4.29
C GLY A 200 -20.13 -22.59 -3.31
N TYR A 201 -19.08 -22.96 -2.58
CA TYR A 201 -18.34 -22.05 -1.71
C TYR A 201 -17.21 -21.35 -2.49
N GLN A 202 -16.98 -20.08 -2.19
CA GLN A 202 -15.98 -19.27 -2.89
C GLN A 202 -15.21 -18.36 -1.92
N ILE A 203 -13.91 -18.19 -2.18
CA ILE A 203 -13.07 -17.22 -1.49
C ILE A 203 -12.67 -16.15 -2.50
N GLU A 204 -12.98 -14.89 -2.20
CA GLU A 204 -12.49 -13.74 -2.94
C GLU A 204 -11.52 -12.95 -2.07
N LEU A 205 -10.38 -12.56 -2.65
CA LEU A 205 -9.34 -11.78 -1.98
C LEU A 205 -9.13 -10.45 -2.70
N ASN A 206 -8.91 -9.39 -1.93
CA ASN A 206 -8.45 -8.10 -2.42
C ASN A 206 -6.94 -8.12 -2.66
N GLU A 207 -6.44 -7.17 -3.46
CA GLU A 207 -5.01 -6.99 -3.64
C GLU A 207 -4.29 -6.80 -2.28
N PRO A 208 -3.20 -7.55 -2.02
CA PRO A 208 -2.44 -7.42 -0.78
C PRO A 208 -1.92 -5.99 -0.59
N ASP A 209 -2.09 -5.41 0.60
CA ASP A 209 -1.34 -4.22 1.01
C ASP A 209 -0.01 -4.66 1.62
N ILE A 210 1.10 -4.14 1.08
CA ILE A 210 2.45 -4.57 1.46
C ILE A 210 3.25 -3.34 1.87
N VAL A 211 3.74 -3.40 3.10
CA VAL A 211 4.67 -2.44 3.70
C VAL A 211 5.98 -3.18 3.95
N TYR A 212 7.07 -2.67 3.39
CA TYR A 212 8.40 -3.30 3.50
C TYR A 212 9.09 -2.95 4.84
N PRO A 213 9.96 -3.83 5.36
CA PRO A 213 10.68 -3.61 6.61
C PRO A 213 11.59 -2.38 6.53
N VAL A 214 11.66 -1.62 7.63
CA VAL A 214 12.52 -0.42 7.75
C VAL A 214 13.25 -0.47 9.09
N GLY A 215 14.58 -0.55 9.03
CA GLY A 215 15.42 -0.61 10.22
C GLY A 215 15.12 -1.88 11.04
N LYS A 216 14.56 -1.71 12.24
CA LYS A 216 14.17 -2.81 13.14
C LYS A 216 12.69 -3.17 13.05
N ASN A 217 11.89 -2.42 12.29
CA ASN A 217 10.46 -2.65 12.17
C ASN A 217 10.19 -3.74 11.13
N PRO A 218 9.38 -4.77 11.45
CA PRO A 218 9.00 -5.79 10.48
C PRO A 218 8.18 -5.19 9.34
N GLY A 219 8.29 -5.81 8.17
CA GLY A 219 7.35 -5.58 7.08
C GLY A 219 5.98 -6.12 7.45
N LYS A 220 4.94 -5.58 6.82
CA LYS A 220 3.55 -5.98 7.05
C LYS A 220 2.86 -6.28 5.73
N ILE A 221 2.24 -7.44 5.64
CA ILE A 221 1.42 -7.87 4.51
C ILE A 221 -0.01 -8.03 5.01
N THR A 222 -0.92 -7.21 4.52
CA THR A 222 -2.34 -7.26 4.89
C THR A 222 -3.15 -7.72 3.69
N VAL A 223 -3.89 -8.81 3.86
CA VAL A 223 -4.79 -9.35 2.83
C VAL A 223 -6.20 -9.36 3.40
N THR A 224 -7.14 -8.76 2.67
CA THR A 224 -8.56 -8.78 3.04
C THR A 224 -9.36 -9.58 2.03
N GLY A 225 -10.48 -10.16 2.45
CA GLY A 225 -11.32 -10.95 1.56
C GLY A 225 -12.70 -11.25 2.09
N THR A 226 -13.48 -11.99 1.31
CA THR A 226 -14.80 -12.48 1.70
C THR A 226 -14.94 -13.95 1.33
N PHE A 227 -15.46 -14.72 2.28
CA PHE A 227 -15.89 -16.10 2.05
C PHE A 227 -17.41 -16.13 1.80
N TYR A 228 -17.78 -16.66 0.64
CA TYR A 228 -19.16 -16.81 0.21
C TYR A 228 -19.62 -18.25 0.39
N LYS A 229 -20.82 -18.39 0.95
CA LYS A 229 -21.51 -19.67 1.11
C LYS A 229 -22.65 -19.72 0.10
N PRO A 230 -22.96 -20.88 -0.47
CA PRO A 230 -24.14 -21.03 -1.32
C PRO A 230 -25.40 -20.70 -0.51
N GLY A 231 -26.35 -20.03 -1.15
CA GLY A 231 -27.63 -19.64 -0.57
C GLY A 231 -28.61 -20.82 -0.48
N PRO A 232 -29.69 -20.68 0.31
CA PRO A 232 -30.76 -21.66 0.35
C PRO A 232 -31.41 -21.82 -1.03
N GLY A 233 -31.38 -23.04 -1.57
CA GLY A 233 -31.96 -23.37 -2.88
C GLY A 233 -31.00 -23.24 -4.07
N ASP A 234 -29.75 -22.81 -3.85
CA ASP A 234 -28.74 -22.81 -4.89
C ASP A 234 -28.43 -24.24 -5.35
N MET A 235 -28.32 -24.44 -6.66
CA MET A 235 -27.84 -25.70 -7.20
C MET A 235 -26.37 -25.87 -6.85
N VAL A 236 -26.06 -26.89 -6.05
CA VAL A 236 -24.70 -27.22 -5.63
C VAL A 236 -24.30 -28.61 -6.07
N THR A 237 -23.01 -28.80 -6.32
CA THR A 237 -22.46 -30.15 -6.53
C THR A 237 -22.44 -30.91 -5.21
N GLN A 238 -22.99 -32.12 -5.21
CA GLN A 238 -22.97 -33.06 -4.08
C GLN A 238 -21.62 -33.79 -4.03
N ALA A 239 -20.59 -33.09 -3.56
CA ALA A 239 -19.26 -33.65 -3.33
C ALA A 239 -18.55 -32.86 -2.24
N PHE A 240 -17.73 -33.54 -1.43
CA PHE A 240 -16.86 -32.86 -0.50
C PHE A 240 -15.90 -31.94 -1.28
N THR A 241 -15.93 -30.65 -0.96
CA THR A 241 -15.03 -29.66 -1.55
C THR A 241 -14.22 -28.98 -0.46
N THR A 242 -12.99 -28.61 -0.80
CA THR A 242 -12.13 -27.79 0.07
C THR A 242 -11.88 -26.47 -0.66
N PRO A 243 -12.68 -25.42 -0.42
CA PRO A 243 -12.49 -24.13 -1.07
C PRO A 243 -11.14 -23.55 -0.69
N THR A 244 -10.33 -23.24 -1.70
CA THR A 244 -8.99 -22.68 -1.51
C THR A 244 -8.73 -21.56 -2.50
N LYS A 245 -7.99 -20.55 -2.06
CA LYS A 245 -7.49 -19.49 -2.94
C LYS A 245 -6.00 -19.30 -2.68
N THR A 246 -5.21 -19.34 -3.74
CA THR A 246 -3.78 -19.03 -3.68
C THR A 246 -3.50 -17.77 -4.49
N ILE A 247 -2.77 -16.83 -3.91
CA ILE A 247 -2.31 -15.61 -4.57
C ILE A 247 -0.78 -15.51 -4.50
N GLU A 248 -0.18 -15.01 -5.57
CA GLU A 248 1.25 -14.68 -5.60
C GLU A 248 1.45 -13.33 -4.89
N LEU A 249 2.26 -13.33 -3.83
CA LEU A 249 2.64 -12.11 -3.12
C LEU A 249 3.88 -11.44 -3.75
N GLY A 250 4.70 -12.23 -4.44
CA GLY A 250 5.86 -11.77 -5.20
C GLY A 250 7.18 -12.04 -4.49
N LYS A 251 8.20 -11.24 -4.83
CA LYS A 251 9.54 -11.30 -4.22
C LYS A 251 9.67 -10.21 -3.16
N PHE A 252 10.48 -10.47 -2.15
CA PHE A 252 10.59 -9.61 -0.97
C PHE A 252 12.06 -9.26 -0.68
N PRO A 253 12.35 -8.02 -0.22
CA PRO A 253 13.65 -7.69 0.33
C PRO A 253 13.87 -8.38 1.68
N SER A 254 15.12 -8.51 2.09
CA SER A 254 15.51 -9.16 3.35
C SER A 254 14.85 -8.48 4.56
N GLY A 255 14.41 -9.28 5.52
CA GLY A 255 13.73 -8.83 6.73
C GLY A 255 12.62 -9.78 7.18
N MET A 256 12.04 -9.48 8.35
CA MET A 256 10.91 -10.20 8.91
C MET A 256 9.60 -9.58 8.43
N TYR A 257 8.62 -10.42 8.10
CA TYR A 257 7.29 -10.00 7.63
C TYR A 257 6.19 -10.61 8.48
N GLU A 258 5.28 -9.76 8.95
CA GLU A 258 4.01 -10.17 9.54
C GLU A 258 2.93 -10.21 8.46
N VAL A 259 2.26 -11.36 8.33
CA VAL A 259 1.14 -11.56 7.41
C VAL A 259 -0.15 -11.60 8.21
N ILE A 260 -1.07 -10.69 7.90
CA ILE A 260 -2.41 -10.62 8.51
C ILE A 260 -3.43 -10.81 7.40
N VAL A 261 -4.27 -11.82 7.55
CA VAL A 261 -5.30 -12.18 6.56
C VAL A 261 -6.65 -12.12 7.25
N ASP A 262 -7.47 -11.14 6.89
CA ASP A 262 -8.83 -10.98 7.42
C ASP A 262 -9.86 -11.31 6.33
N ILE A 263 -10.60 -12.40 6.55
CA ILE A 263 -11.60 -12.87 5.60
C ILE A 263 -12.96 -12.85 6.27
N LYS A 264 -13.83 -11.97 5.75
CA LYS A 264 -15.22 -11.88 6.18
C LYS A 264 -15.88 -13.26 6.07
N ASN A 265 -16.55 -13.70 7.13
CA ASN A 265 -17.20 -15.01 7.28
C ASN A 265 -16.26 -16.22 7.42
N LEU A 266 -14.95 -16.02 7.56
CA LEU A 266 -13.97 -17.09 7.81
C LEU A 266 -13.04 -16.82 9.00
N GLY A 267 -12.75 -15.55 9.29
CA GLY A 267 -11.97 -15.11 10.44
C GLY A 267 -10.67 -14.41 10.07
N GLU A 268 -9.89 -14.09 11.10
CA GLU A 268 -8.55 -13.50 10.98
C GLU A 268 -7.47 -14.57 11.20
N PHE A 269 -6.47 -14.59 10.33
CA PHE A 269 -5.32 -15.48 10.39
C PHE A 269 -4.02 -14.69 10.38
N ARG A 270 -3.01 -15.20 11.09
CA ARG A 270 -1.69 -14.58 11.20
C ARG A 270 -0.58 -15.58 10.91
N ALA A 271 0.45 -15.11 10.23
CA ALA A 271 1.68 -15.86 9.99
C ALA A 271 2.89 -14.92 9.99
N VAL A 272 4.08 -15.46 10.19
CA VAL A 272 5.34 -14.73 10.11
C VAL A 272 6.30 -15.52 9.23
N PHE A 273 7.08 -14.83 8.40
CA PHE A 273 8.20 -15.43 7.68
C PHE A 273 9.36 -14.44 7.57
N SER A 274 10.56 -14.97 7.31
CA SER A 274 11.79 -14.18 7.19
C SER A 274 12.43 -14.37 5.82
N VAL A 275 12.97 -13.29 5.28
CA VAL A 275 13.67 -13.27 4.00
C VAL A 275 15.12 -12.88 4.20
N LYS A 276 16.04 -13.57 3.51
CA LYS A 276 17.48 -13.32 3.55
C LYS A 276 18.04 -12.90 2.19
#